data_AF-A0A915IH64-F1
#
_entry.id   AF-A0A915IH64-F1
#
_cell.length_a   1.000
_cell.length_b   1.000
_cell.length_c   1.000
_cell.angle_alpha   90.00
_cell.angle_beta   90.00
_cell.angle_gamma   90.00
#
_symmetry.space_group_name_H-M   'P 1'
#
loop_
_entity.id
_entity.type
_entity.pdbx_description
1 polymer ?
#
loop_
_entity_poly.entity_id
_entity_poly.type
_entity_poly.pdbx_seq_one_letter_code
_entity_poly.pdbx_strand_id
1 'polypeptide(L)'
;MDKDDLEAADDNKVPKSTLDRKLRGIKQGSHRRPLILTDEEEILLCDSLTELAKWGYPLRRWDLRHLVKNYLDNKGANHSFQRQSFW
;
A
#
# COMPACT_ATOMS: atom_id res chain seq x y z
N MET A 1 4.57 -32.82 -10.70
CA MET A 1 4.02 -31.66 -11.44
C MET A 1 3.48 -32.27 -12.68
N ASP A 2 2.19 -32.47 -12.61
CA ASP A 2 1.50 -33.53 -13.34
C ASP A 2 0.94 -32.93 -14.62
N LYS A 3 0.52 -33.76 -15.59
CA LYS A 3 -0.02 -33.25 -16.87
C LYS A 3 -1.20 -32.30 -16.65
N ASP A 4 -1.97 -32.56 -15.59
CA ASP A 4 -3.14 -31.79 -15.19
C ASP A 4 -2.78 -30.34 -14.81
N ASP A 5 -1.58 -30.09 -14.28
CA ASP A 5 -1.10 -28.74 -13.94
C ASP A 5 -0.82 -27.88 -15.18
N LEU A 6 -0.51 -28.51 -16.32
CA LEU A 6 -0.23 -27.84 -17.60
C LEU A 6 -1.52 -27.45 -18.30
N GLU A 7 -2.50 -28.35 -18.31
CA GLU A 7 -3.83 -28.11 -18.89
C GLU A 7 -4.54 -26.96 -18.15
N ALA A 8 -4.45 -26.96 -16.82
CA ALA A 8 -4.96 -25.87 -15.98
C ALA A 8 -4.27 -24.51 -16.25
N ALA A 9 -3.00 -24.49 -16.69
CA ALA A 9 -2.27 -23.25 -17.01
C ALA A 9 -2.77 -22.62 -18.32
N ASP A 10 -2.98 -23.45 -19.33
CA ASP A 10 -3.43 -23.04 -20.66
C ASP A 10 -4.90 -22.56 -20.61
N ASP A 11 -5.76 -23.29 -19.90
CA ASP A 11 -7.18 -22.94 -19.73
C ASP A 11 -7.37 -21.59 -19.02
N ASN A 12 -6.55 -21.32 -18.00
CA ASN A 12 -6.67 -20.10 -17.21
C ASN A 12 -5.82 -18.94 -17.75
N LYS A 13 -5.02 -19.16 -18.81
CA LYS A 13 -4.03 -18.19 -19.33
C LYS A 13 -3.12 -17.62 -18.24
N VAL A 14 -2.85 -18.42 -17.21
CA VAL A 14 -1.99 -18.04 -16.09
C VAL A 14 -0.62 -18.68 -16.32
N PRO A 15 0.48 -17.91 -16.28
CA PRO A 15 1.81 -18.48 -16.45
C PRO A 15 2.07 -19.62 -15.47
N LYS A 16 2.69 -20.70 -15.95
CA LYS A 16 3.05 -21.89 -15.15
C LYS A 16 3.77 -21.54 -13.84
N SER A 17 4.63 -20.52 -13.87
CA SER A 17 5.36 -20.02 -12.69
C SER A 17 4.44 -19.40 -11.62
N THR A 18 3.30 -18.83 -12.01
CA THR A 18 2.30 -18.28 -11.10
C THR A 18 1.51 -19.41 -10.41
N LEU A 19 1.16 -20.48 -11.14
CA LEU A 19 0.53 -21.66 -10.55
C LEU A 19 1.47 -22.39 -9.58
N ASP A 20 2.72 -22.63 -9.99
CA ASP A 20 3.74 -23.25 -9.13
C ASP A 20 4.01 -22.43 -7.85
N ARG A 21 4.05 -21.09 -7.96
CA ARG A 21 4.15 -20.19 -6.78
C ARG A 21 2.95 -20.31 -5.85
N LYS A 22 1.73 -20.41 -6.40
CA LYS A 22 0.49 -20.55 -5.63
C LYS A 22 0.44 -21.91 -4.93
N LEU A 23 0.81 -23.00 -5.61
CA LEU A 23 0.90 -24.36 -5.07
C LEU A 23 1.93 -24.46 -3.94
N ARG A 24 3.09 -23.82 -4.10
CA ARG A 24 4.14 -23.74 -3.07
C ARG A 24 3.80 -22.81 -1.91
N GLY A 25 2.63 -22.15 -1.94
CA GLY A 25 2.21 -21.21 -0.90
C GLY A 25 3.14 -19.99 -0.78
N ILE A 26 3.89 -19.65 -1.83
CA ILE A 26 4.79 -18.49 -1.84
C ILE A 26 3.92 -17.25 -1.87
N LYS A 27 3.65 -16.70 -0.69
CA LYS A 27 2.95 -15.42 -0.54
C LYS A 27 3.81 -14.33 -1.17
N GLN A 28 3.43 -13.84 -2.33
CA GLN A 28 3.91 -12.54 -2.78
C GLN A 28 3.46 -11.54 -1.71
N GLY A 29 4.41 -10.84 -1.09
CA GLY A 29 4.09 -9.74 -0.21
C GLY A 29 3.10 -8.79 -0.90
N SER A 30 2.27 -8.11 -0.13
CA SER A 30 1.29 -7.19 -0.71
C SER A 30 2.04 -6.24 -1.66
N HIS A 31 1.62 -6.14 -2.92
CA HIS A 31 2.17 -5.20 -3.91
C HIS A 31 1.94 -3.73 -3.53
N ARG A 32 1.48 -3.45 -2.31
CA ARG A 32 1.33 -2.10 -1.80
C ARG A 32 2.72 -1.51 -1.64
N ARG A 33 2.87 -0.24 -2.06
CA ARG A 33 3.99 0.58 -1.60
C ARG A 33 4.07 0.45 -0.08
N PRO A 34 5.28 0.41 0.51
CA PRO A 34 5.40 0.38 1.96
C PRO A 34 4.57 1.51 2.55
N LEU A 35 3.58 1.14 3.37
CA LEU A 35 2.80 2.12 4.11
C LEU A 35 3.76 2.75 5.12
N ILE A 36 3.92 4.07 5.03
CA ILE A 36 4.79 4.82 5.95
C ILE A 36 4.10 4.99 7.31
N LEU A 37 2.76 5.05 7.30
CA LEU A 37 1.93 5.10 8.50
C LEU A 37 1.61 3.68 8.97
N THR A 38 1.61 3.47 10.29
CA THR A 38 1.00 2.25 10.86
C THR A 38 -0.53 2.38 10.84
N ASP A 39 -1.22 1.25 10.96
CA ASP A 39 -2.70 1.23 11.00
C ASP A 39 -3.25 2.09 12.15
N GLU A 40 -2.58 2.05 13.31
CA GLU A 40 -2.92 2.85 14.49
C GLU A 40 -2.79 4.37 14.23
N GLU A 41 -1.74 4.77 13.50
CA GLU A 41 -1.51 6.18 13.17
C GLU A 41 -2.53 6.70 12.16
N GLU A 42 -2.92 5.86 11.19
CA GLU A 42 -3.95 6.20 10.22
C GLU A 42 -5.32 6.39 10.89
N ILE A 43 -5.66 5.55 11.87
CA ILE A 43 -6.89 5.69 12.68
C ILE A 43 -6.87 7.01 13.46
N LEU A 44 -5.77 7.29 14.17
CA LEU A 44 -5.66 8.50 14.99
C LEU A 44 -5.73 9.79 14.16
N LEU A 45 -5.11 9.79 12.97
CA LEU A 45 -5.22 10.90 12.02
C LEU A 45 -6.66 11.05 11.51
N CYS A 46 -7.33 9.96 11.14
CA CYS A 46 -8.72 9.99 10.70
C CYS A 46 -9.66 10.56 11.76
N ASP A 47 -9.52 10.14 13.02
CA ASP A 47 -10.35 10.61 14.12
C ASP A 47 -10.18 12.11 14.35
N SER A 48 -8.93 12.57 14.39
CA SER A 48 -8.60 13.99 14.56
C SER A 48 -9.17 14.86 13.43
N LEU A 49 -9.03 14.41 12.18
CA LEU A 49 -9.55 15.11 11.00
C LEU A 49 -11.08 15.12 10.99
N THR A 50 -11.71 14.04 11.44
CA THR A 50 -13.16 13.94 11.57
C THR A 50 -13.69 14.92 12.62
N GLU A 51 -12.99 15.08 13.74
CA GLU A 51 -13.35 16.07 14.77
C GLU A 51 -13.22 17.51 14.26
N LEU A 52 -12.14 17.84 13.56
CA LEU A 52 -11.97 19.14 12.92
C LEU A 52 -13.07 19.44 11.90
N ALA A 53 -13.49 18.43 11.12
CA ALA A 53 -14.60 18.57 10.19
C ALA A 53 -15.94 18.82 10.92
N LYS A 54 -16.18 18.15 12.06
CA LYS A 54 -17.37 18.40 12.91
C LYS A 54 -17.39 19.81 13.47
N TRP A 55 -16.23 20.40 13.77
CA TRP A 55 -16.11 21.79 14.20
C TRP A 55 -16.30 22.81 13.08
N GLY A 56 -16.54 22.35 11.84
CA GLY A 56 -16.81 23.21 10.69
C GLY A 56 -15.56 23.77 10.01
N TYR A 57 -14.38 23.20 10.28
CA TYR A 57 -13.16 23.60 9.57
C TYR A 57 -13.15 23.00 8.16
N PRO A 58 -13.11 23.83 7.10
CA PRO A 58 -13.07 23.33 5.73
C PRO A 58 -11.66 22.85 5.37
N LEU A 59 -11.41 21.55 5.56
CA LEU A 59 -10.14 20.94 5.18
C LEU A 59 -10.11 20.61 3.69
N ARG A 60 -9.12 21.12 2.98
CA ARG A 60 -8.87 20.77 1.57
C ARG A 60 -7.87 19.61 1.49
N ARG A 61 -7.85 18.96 0.33
CA ARG A 61 -6.88 17.88 0.03
C ARG A 61 -5.42 18.31 0.24
N TRP A 62 -5.12 19.59 0.03
CA TRP A 62 -3.78 20.14 0.22
C TRP A 62 -3.40 20.22 1.70
N ASP A 63 -4.33 20.63 2.56
CA ASP A 63 -4.14 20.70 4.02
C ASP A 63 -3.89 19.32 4.60
N LEU A 64 -4.66 18.31 4.16
CA LEU A 64 -4.46 16.92 4.54
C LEU A 64 -3.05 16.43 4.19
N ARG A 65 -2.56 16.74 2.98
CA ARG A 65 -1.20 16.37 2.57
C ARG A 65 -0.14 17.04 3.44
N HIS A 66 -0.30 18.33 3.75
CA HIS A 66 0.64 19.05 4.59
C HIS A 66 0.65 18.56 6.03
N LEU A 67 -0.52 18.25 6.59
CA LEU A 67 -0.64 17.72 7.94
C LEU A 67 0.05 16.36 8.06
N VAL A 68 -0.26 15.43 7.15
CA VAL A 68 0.36 14.10 7.13
C VAL A 68 1.86 14.20 6.87
N LYS A 69 2.29 15.07 5.96
CA LYS A 69 3.71 15.30 5.69
C LYS A 69 4.44 15.83 6.93
N ASN A 70 3.92 16.87 7.56
CA ASN A 70 4.52 17.45 8.77
C ASN A 70 4.59 16.42 9.90
N TYR A 71 3.56 15.59 10.06
CA TYR A 71 3.56 14.50 11.02
C TYR A 71 4.71 13.52 10.77
N LEU A 72 4.88 13.06 9.53
CA LEU A 72 5.96 12.15 9.13
C LEU A 72 7.35 12.79 9.26
N ASP A 73 7.48 14.06 8.87
CA ASP A 73 8.72 14.83 8.98
C ASP A 73 9.13 14.98 10.46
N ASN A 74 8.17 15.28 11.35
CA ASN A 74 8.40 15.38 12.79
C ASN A 74 8.78 14.04 13.43
N LYS A 75 8.25 12.93 12.92
CA LYS A 75 8.61 11.57 13.36
C LYS A 75 10.03 11.17 12.89
N GLY A 76 10.67 11.95 12.02
CA GLY A 76 11.95 11.61 11.43
C GLY A 76 11.85 10.50 10.37
N ALA A 77 10.65 10.17 9.90
CA ALA A 77 10.40 9.23 8.81
C ALA A 77 10.66 9.91 7.45
N ASN A 78 11.79 10.61 7.35
CA ASN A 78 12.19 11.48 6.26
C ASN A 78 12.66 10.62 5.08
N HIS A 79 11.74 9.91 4.44
CA HIS A 79 12.04 9.21 3.21
C HIS A 79 12.13 10.26 2.10
N SER A 80 13.36 10.60 1.74
CA SER A 80 13.66 11.17 0.43
C SER A 80 12.83 10.42 -0.60
N PHE A 81 11.94 11.14 -1.29
CA PHE A 81 11.18 10.64 -2.41
C PHE A 81 12.21 10.33 -3.51
N GLN A 82 12.96 9.24 -3.38
CA GLN A 82 13.80 8.75 -4.46
C GLN A 82 12.82 8.33 -5.54
N ARG A 83 12.62 9.23 -6.51
CA ARG A 83 12.23 8.82 -7.85
C ARG A 83 13.25 7.76 -8.24
N GLN A 84 12.87 6.49 -8.14
CA GLN A 84 13.56 5.46 -8.87
C GLN A 84 13.37 5.83 -10.34
N SER A 85 14.37 6.49 -10.89
CA SER A 85 14.56 6.66 -12.31
C SER A 85 14.75 5.26 -12.87
N PHE A 86 13.68 4.69 -13.41
CA PHE A 86 13.76 3.54 -14.29
C PHE A 86 14.28 4.07 -15.63
N TRP A 87 15.58 3.89 -15.86
CA TRP A 87 16.18 3.76 -17.18
C TRP A 87 16.83 2.39 -17.25
#